data_AF-A0A0R1SG99-F1
#
_entry.id   AF-A0A0R1SG99-F1
#
_cell.length_a   1.000
_cell.length_b   1.000
_cell.length_c   1.000
_cell.angle_alpha   90.00
_cell.angle_beta   90.00
_cell.angle_gamma   90.00
#
_symmetry.space_group_name_H-M   'P 1'
#
loop_
_entity.id
_entity.type
_entity.pdbx_description
1 polymer ?
#
loop_
_entity_poly.entity_id
_entity_poly.type
_entity_poly.pdbx_seq_one_letter_code
_entity_poly.pdbx_strand_id
1 'polypeptide(L)'
;MSTFGHRKNMLNPYFKHVGIGVSVNPANGYIYYAQDFGTTNSELGNKWAGARAYSQYTSQVGLSSNYPTVYDRNSSSSSQTTDMGVRQINAVVTTSQLTPLTIGPNGKTDNRSLAKHTGWYTDKVFTDQNGHTLYRVSTSEWAQIDNANLEYL
;
A
#
# COMPACT_ATOMS: atom_id res chain seq x y z
N MET A 1 16.73 7.27 -9.91
CA MET A 1 15.72 7.27 -8.84
C MET A 1 15.04 5.91 -8.81
N SER A 2 15.04 5.20 -7.68
CA SER A 2 14.27 3.96 -7.55
C SER A 2 12.78 4.32 -7.48
N THR A 3 12.03 4.04 -8.54
CA THR A 3 10.58 4.24 -8.57
C THR A 3 9.90 3.31 -7.57
N PHE A 4 8.67 3.65 -7.20
CA PHE A 4 7.85 2.86 -6.28
C PHE A 4 7.73 1.38 -6.72
N GLY A 5 7.59 1.13 -8.03
CA GLY A 5 7.58 -0.23 -8.59
C GLY A 5 8.91 -0.98 -8.40
N HIS A 6 10.05 -0.33 -8.60
CA HIS A 6 11.36 -0.96 -8.37
C HIS A 6 11.52 -1.46 -6.92
N ARG A 7 11.03 -0.69 -5.93
CA ARG A 7 11.11 -1.09 -4.52
C ARG A 7 10.24 -2.30 -4.18
N LYS A 8 9.08 -2.45 -4.81
CA LYS A 8 8.19 -3.60 -4.55
C LYS A 8 8.80 -4.92 -4.99
N ASN A 9 9.55 -4.94 -6.08
CA ASN A 9 10.26 -6.16 -6.47
C ASN A 9 11.42 -6.45 -5.50
N MET A 10 12.15 -5.41 -5.07
CA MET A 10 13.28 -5.57 -4.14
C MET A 10 12.88 -6.01 -2.73
N LEU A 11 11.70 -5.63 -2.25
CA LEU A 11 11.25 -5.89 -0.88
C LEU A 11 10.13 -6.93 -0.81
N ASN A 12 9.92 -7.70 -1.88
CA ASN A 12 8.92 -8.76 -1.88
C ASN A 12 9.33 -9.88 -0.89
N PRO A 13 8.57 -10.11 0.19
CA PRO A 13 8.93 -11.09 1.22
C PRO A 13 8.77 -12.55 0.76
N TYR A 14 8.10 -12.76 -0.37
CA TYR A 14 7.86 -14.09 -0.96
C TYR A 14 8.97 -14.53 -1.90
N PHE A 15 9.82 -13.62 -2.39
CA PHE A 15 11.02 -13.99 -3.12
C PHE A 15 12.08 -14.53 -2.14
N LYS A 16 12.72 -15.62 -2.54
CA LYS A 16 13.78 -16.30 -1.78
C LYS A 16 15.11 -16.32 -2.52
N HIS A 17 15.08 -16.00 -3.80
CA HIS A 17 16.24 -16.01 -4.66
C HIS A 17 16.34 -14.70 -5.44
N VAL A 18 17.58 -14.32 -5.70
CA VAL A 18 17.94 -13.23 -6.61
C VAL A 18 18.98 -13.75 -7.60
N GLY A 19 18.79 -13.45 -8.87
CA GLY A 19 19.75 -13.68 -9.94
C GLY A 19 20.26 -12.35 -10.47
N ILE A 20 21.56 -12.23 -10.66
CA ILE A 20 22.18 -11.02 -11.25
C ILE A 20 23.08 -11.47 -12.39
N GLY A 21 22.81 -10.96 -13.59
CA GLY A 21 23.67 -11.10 -14.76
C GLY A 21 24.31 -9.77 -15.09
N VAL A 22 25.60 -9.77 -15.39
CA VAL A 22 26.35 -8.57 -15.77
C VAL A 22 27.07 -8.82 -17.10
N SER A 23 26.99 -7.85 -18.00
CA SER A 23 27.74 -7.83 -19.26
C SER A 23 28.44 -6.49 -19.41
N VAL A 24 29.66 -6.50 -19.90
CA VAL A 24 30.43 -5.29 -20.15
C VAL A 24 30.68 -5.20 -21.64
N ASN A 25 30.28 -4.10 -22.27
CA ASN A 25 30.62 -3.83 -23.65
C ASN A 25 32.11 -3.44 -23.72
N PRO A 26 32.95 -4.24 -24.39
CA PRO A 26 34.39 -4.02 -24.41
C PRO A 26 34.81 -2.78 -25.21
N ALA A 27 33.95 -2.25 -26.09
CA ALA A 27 34.28 -1.12 -26.95
C ALA A 27 34.09 0.25 -26.29
N ASN A 28 33.15 0.37 -25.35
CA ASN A 28 32.81 1.64 -24.70
C ASN A 28 32.74 1.54 -23.17
N GLY A 29 32.96 0.34 -22.60
CA GLY A 29 32.97 0.12 -21.16
C GLY A 29 31.60 0.16 -20.49
N TYR A 30 30.50 0.23 -21.25
CA TYR A 30 29.17 0.22 -20.64
C TYR A 30 28.89 -1.12 -19.96
N ILE A 31 28.38 -1.04 -18.74
CA ILE A 31 27.98 -2.18 -17.94
C ILE A 31 26.46 -2.30 -18.02
N TYR A 32 25.99 -3.44 -18.50
CA TYR A 32 24.59 -3.83 -18.49
C TYR A 32 24.40 -4.84 -17.37
N TYR A 33 23.37 -4.65 -16.56
CA TYR A 33 22.99 -5.62 -15.54
C TYR A 33 21.51 -5.97 -15.68
N ALA A 34 21.21 -7.26 -15.54
CA ALA A 34 19.87 -7.78 -15.41
C ALA A 34 19.73 -8.39 -14.01
N GLN A 35 18.61 -8.09 -13.36
CA GLN A 35 18.31 -8.61 -12.04
C GLN A 35 16.94 -9.27 -12.07
N ASP A 36 16.87 -10.50 -11.60
CA ASP A 36 15.65 -11.28 -11.47
C ASP A 36 15.45 -11.73 -10.03
N PHE A 37 14.19 -11.85 -9.61
CA PHE A 37 13.82 -12.33 -8.28
C PHE A 37 12.78 -13.43 -8.40
N GLY A 38 12.94 -14.48 -7.60
CA GLY A 38 12.07 -15.65 -7.70
C GLY A 38 11.95 -16.43 -6.40
N THR A 39 11.05 -17.40 -6.44
CA THR A 39 10.82 -18.39 -5.39
C THR A 39 10.33 -19.67 -6.06
N THR A 40 10.70 -20.82 -5.54
CA THR A 40 10.18 -22.09 -6.05
C THR A 40 8.81 -22.42 -5.45
N ASN A 41 8.07 -23.29 -6.11
CA ASN A 41 6.78 -23.77 -5.60
C ASN A 41 6.91 -24.41 -4.21
N SER A 42 8.00 -25.14 -3.97
CA SER A 42 8.30 -25.79 -2.69
C SER A 42 8.59 -24.79 -1.57
N GLU A 43 9.30 -23.71 -1.85
CA GLU A 43 9.66 -22.70 -0.84
C GLU A 43 8.49 -21.79 -0.48
N LEU A 44 7.57 -21.58 -1.44
CA LEU A 44 6.36 -20.82 -1.19
C LEU A 44 5.39 -21.59 -0.27
N GLY A 45 5.33 -22.91 -0.42
CA GLY A 45 4.51 -23.79 0.42
C GLY A 45 3.04 -23.32 0.45
N ASN A 46 2.49 -23.11 1.64
CA ASN A 46 1.10 -22.68 1.82
C ASN A 46 0.88 -21.15 1.71
N LYS A 47 1.90 -20.38 1.32
CA LYS A 47 1.86 -18.91 1.31
C LYS A 47 1.33 -18.30 0.00
N TRP A 48 0.71 -19.11 -0.85
CA TRP A 48 0.13 -18.68 -2.14
C TRP A 48 -0.81 -17.49 -2.02
N ALA A 49 -1.69 -17.49 -1.02
CA ALA A 49 -2.62 -16.38 -0.78
C ALA A 49 -1.89 -15.05 -0.53
N GLY A 50 -0.84 -15.09 0.29
CA GLY A 50 0.00 -13.92 0.58
C GLY A 50 0.78 -13.44 -0.64
N ALA A 51 1.39 -14.35 -1.42
CA ALA A 51 2.09 -13.99 -2.65
C ALA A 51 1.16 -13.37 -3.69
N ARG A 52 -0.06 -13.90 -3.84
CA ARG A 52 -1.09 -13.31 -4.70
C ARG A 52 -1.51 -11.93 -4.21
N ALA A 53 -1.74 -11.77 -2.91
CA ALA A 53 -2.10 -10.49 -2.31
C ALA A 53 -1.00 -9.43 -2.50
N TYR A 54 0.28 -9.81 -2.38
CA TYR A 54 1.40 -8.91 -2.68
C TYR A 54 1.45 -8.53 -4.16
N SER A 55 1.22 -9.48 -5.08
CA SER A 55 1.14 -9.22 -6.51
C SER A 55 -0.03 -8.28 -6.87
N GLN A 56 -1.17 -8.41 -6.21
CA GLN A 56 -2.28 -7.46 -6.36
C GLN A 56 -1.96 -6.09 -5.76
N TYR A 57 -1.21 -6.04 -4.66
CA TYR A 57 -0.70 -4.78 -4.11
C TYR A 57 0.29 -4.13 -5.07
N THR A 58 1.08 -4.88 -5.84
CA THR A 58 2.10 -4.27 -6.72
C THR A 58 1.51 -3.39 -7.81
N SER A 59 0.29 -3.67 -8.27
CA SER A 59 -0.45 -2.83 -9.23
C SER A 59 -1.09 -1.58 -8.63
N GLN A 60 -1.18 -1.48 -7.29
CA GLN A 60 -1.71 -0.29 -6.61
C GLN A 60 -0.63 0.80 -6.49
N VAL A 61 -1.04 2.06 -6.52
CA VAL A 61 -0.18 3.22 -6.22
C VAL A 61 -0.29 3.55 -4.73
N GLY A 62 0.83 3.55 -3.99
CA GLY A 62 0.87 4.01 -2.60
C GLY A 62 1.37 3.01 -1.54
N LEU A 63 1.75 3.53 -0.35
CA LEU A 63 2.42 2.78 0.72
C LEU A 63 1.45 1.91 1.54
N SER A 64 1.68 0.60 1.59
CA SER A 64 0.98 -0.32 2.50
C SER A 64 1.79 -0.62 3.74
N SER A 65 1.15 -0.62 4.91
CA SER A 65 1.77 -1.10 6.17
C SER A 65 1.93 -2.62 6.22
N ASN A 66 1.13 -3.35 5.44
CA ASN A 66 1.24 -4.81 5.34
C ASN A 66 2.37 -5.20 4.38
N TYR A 67 2.66 -4.33 3.41
CA TYR A 67 3.65 -4.54 2.35
C TYR A 67 4.54 -3.29 2.22
N PRO A 68 5.37 -3.02 3.25
CA PRO A 68 6.19 -1.81 3.30
C PRO A 68 7.18 -1.81 2.13
N THR A 69 7.29 -0.67 1.44
CA THR A 69 8.24 -0.48 0.34
C THR A 69 9.53 0.22 0.78
N VAL A 70 9.70 0.36 2.08
CA VAL A 70 10.90 0.85 2.73
C VAL A 70 11.21 -0.11 3.88
N TYR A 71 12.49 -0.41 4.05
CA TYR A 71 12.93 -1.12 5.25
C TYR A 71 12.91 -0.15 6.42
N ASP A 72 12.14 -0.47 7.45
CA ASP A 72 12.15 0.25 8.72
C ASP A 72 12.60 -0.72 9.81
N ARG A 73 13.76 -0.41 10.40
CA ARG A 73 14.38 -1.20 11.46
C ARG A 73 13.55 -1.24 12.74
N ASN A 74 12.71 -0.23 12.97
CA ASN A 74 11.86 -0.11 14.15
C ASN A 74 10.43 -0.60 13.90
N SER A 75 10.12 -1.05 12.69
CA SER A 75 8.84 -1.68 12.38
C SER A 75 8.81 -3.09 12.97
N SER A 76 8.30 -3.20 14.20
CA SER A 76 7.88 -4.46 14.79
C SER A 76 6.96 -5.17 13.80
N SER A 77 7.33 -6.39 13.36
CA SER A 77 6.52 -7.22 12.46
C SER A 77 5.10 -7.38 13.03
N SER A 78 4.18 -6.54 12.60
CA SER A 78 2.77 -6.71 12.89
C SER A 78 2.31 -7.88 12.02
N SER A 79 2.39 -9.09 12.56
CA SER A 79 1.53 -10.19 12.14
C SER A 79 0.13 -9.61 11.94
N GLN A 80 -0.46 -9.87 10.77
CA GLN A 80 -1.85 -9.52 10.52
C GLN A 80 -2.76 -10.24 11.52
N THR A 81 -2.98 -9.61 12.67
CA THR A 81 -4.34 -9.41 13.13
C THR A 81 -5.00 -8.52 12.09
N THR A 82 -6.20 -8.87 11.66
CA THR A 82 -7.15 -7.95 11.06
C THR A 82 -7.06 -6.63 11.83
N ASP A 83 -6.38 -5.62 11.29
CA ASP A 83 -6.11 -4.38 12.02
C ASP A 83 -7.38 -3.55 11.99
N MET A 84 -8.35 -4.01 12.78
CA MET A 84 -9.54 -3.25 13.11
C MET A 84 -9.07 -2.11 13.98
N GLY A 85 -9.11 -0.90 13.44
CA GLY A 85 -8.58 0.24 14.17
C GLY A 85 -8.06 1.34 13.30
N VAL A 86 -7.58 2.37 13.98
CA VAL A 86 -7.08 3.59 13.37
C VAL A 86 -5.60 3.46 13.10
N ARG A 87 -5.21 3.62 11.83
CA ARG A 87 -3.81 3.69 11.38
C ARG A 87 -3.47 5.10 10.95
N GLN A 88 -2.26 5.57 11.27
CA GLN A 88 -1.76 6.85 10.76
C GLN A 88 -1.26 6.69 9.32
N ILE A 89 -1.55 7.69 8.49
CA ILE A 89 -1.11 7.80 7.09
C ILE A 89 -0.75 9.26 6.79
N ASN A 90 -0.18 9.51 5.62
CA ASN A 90 0.02 10.87 5.10
C ASN A 90 -0.23 10.82 3.59
N ALA A 91 -1.44 11.18 3.16
CA ALA A 91 -1.85 11.03 1.78
C ALA A 91 -2.97 11.99 1.39
N VAL A 92 -3.23 12.08 0.09
CA VAL A 92 -4.45 12.63 -0.48
C VAL A 92 -5.34 11.47 -0.94
N VAL A 93 -6.59 11.45 -0.48
CA VAL A 93 -7.61 10.50 -0.93
C VAL A 93 -8.58 11.18 -1.89
N THR A 94 -8.84 10.54 -3.04
CA THR A 94 -9.81 11.04 -4.02
C THR A 94 -11.14 10.29 -3.93
N THR A 95 -12.24 11.04 -3.84
CA THR A 95 -13.60 10.48 -3.82
C THR A 95 -14.05 10.04 -5.21
N SER A 96 -14.76 8.90 -5.32
CA SER A 96 -15.36 8.45 -6.58
C SER A 96 -16.82 8.88 -6.74
N GLN A 97 -17.48 9.23 -5.63
CA GLN A 97 -18.90 9.60 -5.58
C GLN A 97 -19.11 10.69 -4.52
N LEU A 98 -20.34 11.19 -4.41
CA LEU A 98 -20.71 12.06 -3.29
C LEU A 98 -20.59 11.23 -2.01
N THR A 99 -19.68 11.63 -1.11
CA THR A 99 -19.35 10.84 0.09
C THR A 99 -19.80 11.57 1.34
N PRO A 100 -20.85 11.11 2.05
CA PRO A 100 -21.24 11.65 3.35
C PRO A 100 -20.13 11.49 4.39
N LEU A 101 -20.06 12.45 5.31
CA LEU A 101 -19.12 12.42 6.42
C LEU A 101 -19.75 11.84 7.68
N THR A 102 -18.93 11.27 8.56
CA THR A 102 -19.34 10.77 9.88
C THR A 102 -18.50 11.40 10.99
N ILE A 103 -19.10 11.57 12.18
CA ILE A 103 -18.40 12.10 13.37
C ILE A 103 -17.69 10.95 14.10
N GLY A 104 -16.50 10.61 13.60
CA GLY A 104 -15.72 9.46 14.06
C GLY A 104 -16.00 8.20 13.23
N PRO A 105 -15.14 7.16 13.35
CA PRO A 105 -15.22 5.99 12.48
C PRO A 105 -16.47 5.14 12.68
N ASN A 106 -17.00 5.10 13.91
CA ASN A 106 -18.27 4.45 14.25
C ASN A 106 -19.37 5.49 14.55
N GLY A 107 -19.18 6.70 14.03
CA GLY A 107 -19.99 7.87 14.34
C GLY A 107 -21.29 7.95 13.56
N LYS A 108 -22.17 8.87 13.97
CA LYS A 108 -23.34 9.24 13.17
C LYS A 108 -22.89 10.04 11.94
N THR A 109 -23.66 9.93 10.87
CA THR A 109 -23.53 10.77 9.67
C THR A 109 -23.69 12.25 10.04
N ASP A 110 -22.81 13.10 9.55
CA ASP A 110 -22.85 14.56 9.64
C ASP A 110 -23.67 15.14 8.46
N ASN A 111 -24.08 16.41 8.54
CA ASN A 111 -24.83 17.11 7.49
C ASN A 111 -23.96 17.53 6.29
N ARG A 112 -22.75 17.00 6.17
CA ARG A 112 -21.76 17.36 5.16
C ARG A 112 -21.35 16.16 4.34
N SER A 113 -20.99 16.45 3.09
CA SER A 113 -20.50 15.47 2.13
C SER A 113 -19.38 16.05 1.29
N LEU A 114 -18.46 15.18 0.88
CA LEU A 114 -17.41 15.51 -0.08
C LEU A 114 -17.97 15.34 -1.49
N ALA A 115 -17.70 16.31 -2.36
CA ALA A 115 -18.05 16.21 -3.76
C ALA A 115 -17.29 15.05 -4.43
N LYS A 116 -17.87 14.46 -5.49
CA LYS A 116 -17.21 13.44 -6.30
C LYS A 116 -15.93 13.98 -6.95
N HIS A 117 -14.93 13.12 -7.13
CA HIS A 117 -13.65 13.42 -7.80
C HIS A 117 -12.87 14.58 -7.18
N THR A 118 -13.00 14.78 -5.86
CA THR A 118 -12.20 15.77 -5.14
C THR A 118 -11.18 15.08 -4.25
N GLY A 119 -9.97 15.63 -4.23
CA GLY A 119 -8.87 15.15 -3.41
C GLY A 119 -8.91 15.78 -2.02
N TRP A 120 -8.72 14.97 -0.98
CA TRP A 120 -8.73 15.40 0.41
C TRP A 120 -7.52 14.87 1.14
N TYR A 121 -6.82 15.76 1.84
CA TYR A 121 -5.74 15.35 2.71
C TYR A 121 -6.27 14.46 3.84
N THR A 122 -5.53 13.40 4.14
CA THR A 122 -5.85 12.47 5.20
C THR A 122 -4.60 12.03 5.95
N ASP A 123 -4.72 12.05 7.27
CA ASP A 123 -3.64 11.66 8.17
C ASP A 123 -3.94 10.37 8.96
N LYS A 124 -5.17 9.85 8.83
CA LYS A 124 -5.62 8.62 9.47
C LYS A 124 -6.62 7.87 8.62
N VAL A 125 -6.50 6.55 8.63
CA VAL A 125 -7.47 5.62 8.04
C VAL A 125 -7.95 4.65 9.11
N PHE A 126 -9.24 4.32 9.08
CA PHE A 126 -9.85 3.31 9.92
C PHE A 126 -10.44 2.21 9.03
N THR A 127 -10.21 0.96 9.40
CA THR A 127 -10.83 -0.19 8.74
C THR A 127 -11.77 -0.88 9.72
N ASP A 128 -13.03 -1.08 9.33
CA ASP A 128 -14.04 -1.76 10.14
C ASP A 128 -13.96 -3.30 10.03
N GLN A 129 -14.84 -3.97 10.79
CA GLN A 129 -14.98 -5.43 10.78
C GLN A 129 -15.39 -6.01 9.42
N ASN A 130 -16.05 -5.21 8.59
CA ASN A 130 -16.60 -5.60 7.31
C ASN A 130 -15.65 -5.26 6.14
N GLY A 131 -14.50 -4.65 6.43
CA GLY A 131 -13.50 -4.24 5.44
C GLY A 131 -13.76 -2.85 4.83
N HIS A 132 -14.72 -2.08 5.35
CA HIS A 132 -14.93 -0.70 4.92
C HIS A 132 -13.83 0.21 5.45
N THR A 133 -13.35 1.12 4.60
CA THR A 133 -12.26 2.04 4.96
C THR A 133 -12.76 3.48 5.06
N LEU A 134 -12.53 4.09 6.22
CA LEU A 134 -12.86 5.48 6.50
C LEU A 134 -11.59 6.32 6.61
N TYR A 135 -11.56 7.45 5.91
CA TYR A 135 -10.42 8.38 5.89
C TYR A 135 -10.77 9.64 6.66
N ARG A 136 -9.89 10.04 7.58
CA ARG A 136 -10.09 11.29 8.32
C ARG A 136 -9.79 12.47 7.41
N VAL A 137 -10.74 13.39 7.28
CA VAL A 137 -10.64 14.59 6.43
C VAL A 137 -10.75 15.91 7.21
N SER A 138 -10.95 15.82 8.52
CA SER A 138 -11.06 16.93 9.46
C SER A 138 -10.66 16.48 10.86
N THR A 139 -10.74 17.36 11.87
CA THR A 139 -10.41 17.02 13.28
C THR A 139 -11.20 15.80 13.77
N SER A 140 -12.51 15.75 13.47
CA SER A 140 -13.44 14.72 13.95
C SER A 140 -14.21 13.99 12.85
N GLU A 141 -13.99 14.33 11.57
CA GLU A 141 -14.82 13.81 10.47
C GLU A 141 -14.09 12.80 9.60
N TRP A 142 -14.86 11.81 9.17
CA TRP A 142 -14.38 10.67 8.42
C TRP A 142 -15.24 10.43 7.19
N ALA A 143 -14.59 10.05 6.08
CA ALA A 143 -15.22 9.76 4.80
C ALA A 143 -15.01 8.28 4.47
N GLN A 144 -16.09 7.52 4.30
CA GLN A 144 -16.00 6.11 3.87
C GLN A 144 -15.73 6.02 2.36
N ILE A 145 -14.62 5.40 1.99
CA ILE A 145 -14.14 5.29 0.61
C ILE A 145 -13.50 3.91 0.40
N ASP A 146 -14.31 2.91 0.06
CA ASP A 146 -13.89 1.49 0.03
C ASP A 146 -12.95 1.12 -1.14
N ASN A 147 -12.75 2.04 -2.09
CA ASN A 147 -11.81 1.90 -3.21
C ASN A 147 -11.06 3.23 -3.47
N ALA A 148 -10.42 3.74 -2.41
CA ALA A 148 -9.70 5.00 -2.45
C ALA A 148 -8.52 4.98 -3.43
N ASN A 149 -8.42 6.02 -4.27
CA ASN A 149 -7.17 6.36 -4.93
C ASN A 149 -6.35 7.24 -3.97
N LEU A 150 -5.18 6.75 -3.55
CA LEU A 150 -4.30 7.39 -2.56
C LEU A 150 -3.01 7.88 -3.20
N GLU A 151 -2.72 9.16 -3.00
CA GLU A 151 -1.45 9.79 -3.36
C GLU A 151 -0.69 10.10 -2.06
N TYR A 152 0.36 9.33 -1.75
CA TYR A 152 1.13 9.50 -0.52
C TYR A 152 2.07 10.70 -0.61
N LEU A 153 2.15 11.47 0.48
CA LEU A 153 2.95 12.69 0.61
C LEU A 153 4.22 12.47 1.44
#